data_AF-A0A4R3SUU2-F1
#
_entry.id   AF-A0A4R3SUU2-F1
#
_cell.length_a   1.000
_cell.length_b   1.000
_cell.length_c   1.000
_cell.angle_alpha   90.00
_cell.angle_beta   90.00
_cell.angle_gamma   90.00
#
_symmetry.space_group_name_H-M   'P 1'
#
loop_
_entity.id
_entity.type
_entity.pdbx_description
1 polymer ?
#
loop_
_entity_poly.entity_id
_entity_poly.type
_entity_poly.pdbx_seq_one_letter_code
_entity_poly.pdbx_strand_id
1 'polypeptide(L)'
;MYEADIEEQLGLIRAHPELGGKAAIDGTLTKASAIEQASAGLDRLSPEEFARFHAMNAAYRARFHFPFIICVRLNDKNSILAAMERRLENGRQEEIGAALEQIGEIVRLRLEDPT
;
A
#
# COMPACT_ATOMS: atom_id res chain seq x y z
N MET A 1 18.41 6.76 8.07
CA MET A 1 18.59 5.74 7.01
C MET A 1 18.34 4.39 7.66
N TYR A 2 17.49 3.54 7.09
CA TYR A 2 17.19 2.23 7.67
C TYR A 2 18.45 1.35 7.66
N GLU A 3 18.79 0.71 8.79
CA GLU A 3 20.06 -0.02 8.98
C GLU A 3 20.06 -1.44 8.37
N ALA A 4 18.88 -2.03 8.15
CA ALA A 4 18.72 -3.37 7.57
C ALA A 4 19.19 -3.41 6.11
N ASP A 5 19.60 -4.58 5.63
CA ASP A 5 19.98 -4.74 4.23
C ASP A 5 18.78 -4.63 3.27
N ILE A 6 19.05 -4.48 1.98
CA ILE A 6 18.00 -4.28 0.98
C ILE A 6 17.05 -5.48 0.89
N GLU A 7 17.53 -6.72 1.07
CA GLU A 7 16.69 -7.91 0.97
C GLU A 7 15.77 -8.04 2.19
N GLU A 8 16.25 -7.70 3.38
CA GLU A 8 15.43 -7.62 4.60
C GLU A 8 14.34 -6.54 4.46
N GLN A 9 14.71 -5.35 3.97
CA GLN A 9 13.75 -4.28 3.67
C GLN A 9 12.69 -4.74 2.66
N LEU A 10 13.10 -5.38 1.57
CA LEU A 10 12.19 -5.93 0.57
C LEU A 10 11.31 -7.05 1.14
N GLY A 11 11.84 -7.87 2.05
CA GLY A 11 11.09 -8.89 2.77
C GLY A 11 9.92 -8.29 3.54
N LEU A 12 10.18 -7.20 4.30
CA LEU A 12 9.15 -6.47 5.02
C LEU A 12 8.09 -5.85 4.09
N ILE A 13 8.52 -5.24 2.98
CA ILE A 13 7.61 -4.63 2.00
C ILE A 13 6.74 -5.71 1.34
N ARG A 14 7.32 -6.84 0.92
CA ARG A 14 6.61 -7.93 0.25
C ARG A 14 5.62 -8.67 1.17
N ALA A 15 5.83 -8.60 2.49
CA ALA A 15 4.90 -9.17 3.47
C ALA A 15 3.62 -8.36 3.64
N HIS A 16 3.57 -7.11 3.15
CA HIS A 16 2.36 -6.30 3.22
C HIS A 16 1.31 -6.73 2.18
N PRO A 17 0.01 -6.78 2.56
CA PRO A 17 -1.06 -7.08 1.64
C PRO A 17 -1.23 -5.96 0.62
N GLU A 18 -1.67 -6.32 -0.58
CA GLU A 18 -1.97 -5.33 -1.61
C GLU A 18 -3.28 -4.57 -1.35
N LEU A 19 -3.28 -3.29 -1.72
CA LEU A 19 -4.41 -2.37 -1.64
C LEU A 19 -5.48 -2.69 -2.67
N GLY A 20 -6.74 -2.85 -2.22
CA GLY A 20 -7.85 -3.21 -3.10
C GLY A 20 -7.63 -4.53 -3.84
N GLY A 21 -6.68 -5.35 -3.40
CA GLY A 21 -6.34 -6.62 -4.01
C GLY A 21 -7.33 -7.73 -3.66
N LYS A 22 -7.08 -8.92 -4.20
CA LYS A 22 -7.93 -10.09 -4.00
C LYS A 22 -8.22 -10.41 -2.51
N ALA A 23 -7.29 -10.12 -1.60
CA ALA A 23 -7.51 -10.30 -0.16
C ALA A 23 -8.61 -9.39 0.43
N ALA A 24 -8.80 -8.18 -0.13
CA ALA A 24 -9.89 -7.29 0.26
C ALA A 24 -11.25 -7.81 -0.22
N ILE A 25 -11.28 -8.42 -1.42
CA ILE A 25 -12.49 -9.00 -2.02
C ILE A 25 -12.87 -10.32 -1.33
N ASP A 26 -11.89 -11.19 -1.14
CA ASP A 26 -12.06 -12.52 -0.56
C ASP A 26 -12.21 -12.47 0.98
N GLY A 27 -12.12 -11.28 1.58
CA GLY A 27 -12.29 -11.07 3.02
C GLY A 27 -11.17 -11.67 3.88
N THR A 28 -9.99 -11.91 3.30
CA THR A 28 -8.85 -12.55 3.99
C THR A 28 -7.88 -11.55 4.61
N LEU A 29 -8.20 -10.25 4.59
CA LEU A 29 -7.43 -9.24 5.30
C LEU A 29 -7.51 -9.46 6.83
N THR A 30 -6.43 -9.10 7.53
CA THR A 30 -6.52 -8.95 8.99
C THR A 30 -7.57 -7.89 9.35
N LYS A 31 -8.17 -7.99 10.55
CA LYS A 31 -9.15 -7.01 11.03
C LYS A 31 -8.63 -5.58 10.94
N ALA A 32 -7.38 -5.35 11.34
CA ALA A 32 -6.73 -4.04 11.23
C ALA A 32 -6.65 -3.56 9.77
N SER A 33 -6.16 -4.40 8.85
CA SER A 33 -6.06 -4.04 7.43
C SER A 33 -7.41 -3.78 6.76
N ALA A 34 -8.46 -4.52 7.15
CA ALA A 34 -9.81 -4.28 6.64
C ALA A 34 -10.36 -2.92 7.09
N ILE A 35 -10.22 -2.59 8.38
CA ILE A 35 -10.64 -1.28 8.93
C ILE A 35 -9.86 -0.14 8.26
N GLU A 36 -8.55 -0.31 8.14
CA GLU A 36 -7.67 0.66 7.49
C GLU A 36 -8.11 0.93 6.04
N GLN A 37 -8.31 -0.11 5.23
CA GLN A 37 -8.73 0.08 3.83
C GLN A 37 -10.16 0.66 3.71
N ALA A 38 -11.08 0.29 4.60
CA ALA A 38 -12.42 0.87 4.63
C ALA A 38 -12.41 2.36 4.97
N SER A 39 -11.47 2.83 5.80
CA SER A 39 -11.33 4.26 6.13
C SER A 39 -10.94 5.13 4.93
N ALA A 40 -10.26 4.55 3.92
CA ALA A 40 -9.92 5.23 2.67
C ALA A 40 -10.98 5.06 1.57
N GLY A 41 -12.10 4.38 1.87
CA GLY A 41 -13.18 4.10 0.92
C GLY A 41 -12.86 3.04 -0.12
N LEU A 42 -11.84 2.20 0.11
CA LEU A 42 -11.46 1.12 -0.82
C LEU A 42 -12.44 -0.07 -0.77
N ASP A 43 -13.29 -0.14 0.26
CA ASP A 43 -14.41 -1.09 0.38
C ASP A 43 -15.60 -0.75 -0.52
N ARG A 44 -15.60 0.45 -1.12
CA ARG A 44 -16.72 1.04 -1.87
C ARG A 44 -16.29 1.58 -3.24
N LEU A 45 -15.29 0.95 -3.86
CA LEU A 45 -14.86 1.31 -5.21
C LEU A 45 -15.93 0.97 -6.24
N SER A 46 -16.15 1.87 -7.20
CA SER A 46 -16.91 1.54 -8.40
C SER A 46 -16.17 0.49 -9.24
N PRO A 47 -16.83 -0.23 -10.17
CA PRO A 47 -16.15 -1.16 -11.06
C PRO A 47 -15.01 -0.53 -11.86
N GLU A 48 -15.16 0.74 -12.27
CA GLU A 48 -14.13 1.50 -12.98
C GLU A 48 -12.94 1.83 -12.07
N GLU A 49 -13.21 2.30 -10.86
CA GLU A 49 -12.16 2.58 -9.88
C GLU A 49 -11.39 1.32 -9.52
N PHE A 50 -12.10 0.21 -9.28
CA PHE A 50 -11.50 -1.09 -9.02
C PHE A 50 -10.57 -1.53 -10.16
N ALA A 51 -11.02 -1.41 -11.42
CA ALA A 51 -10.20 -1.73 -12.58
C ALA A 51 -8.94 -0.85 -12.66
N ARG A 52 -9.05 0.45 -12.33
CA ARG A 52 -7.92 1.37 -12.31
C ARG A 52 -6.91 1.01 -11.22
N PHE A 53 -7.37 0.73 -9.99
CA PHE A 53 -6.52 0.25 -8.91
C PHE A 53 -5.79 -1.05 -9.29
N HIS A 54 -6.51 -2.00 -9.89
CA HIS A 54 -5.92 -3.26 -10.34
C HIS A 54 -4.84 -3.05 -11.42
N ALA A 55 -5.09 -2.17 -12.40
CA ALA A 55 -4.11 -1.83 -13.43
C ALA A 55 -2.87 -1.14 -12.84
N MET A 56 -3.05 -0.19 -11.91
CA MET A 56 -1.94 0.49 -11.24
C MET A 56 -1.11 -0.47 -10.40
N ASN A 57 -1.74 -1.38 -9.64
CA ASN A 57 -1.07 -2.43 -8.89
C ASN A 57 -0.24 -3.36 -9.79
N ALA A 58 -0.79 -3.76 -10.94
CA ALA A 58 -0.07 -4.58 -11.92
C ALA A 58 1.18 -3.86 -12.48
N ALA A 59 1.03 -2.58 -12.84
CA ALA A 59 2.16 -1.74 -13.28
C ALA A 59 3.24 -1.61 -12.19
N TYR A 60 2.82 -1.43 -10.92
CA TYR A 60 3.72 -1.33 -9.79
C TYR A 60 4.56 -2.58 -9.60
N ARG A 61 3.91 -3.76 -9.61
CA ARG A 61 4.60 -5.04 -9.49
C ARG A 61 5.56 -5.28 -10.64
N ALA A 62 5.16 -4.95 -11.86
CA ALA A 62 6.01 -5.13 -13.04
C ALA A 62 7.28 -4.27 -12.95
N ARG A 63 7.17 -3.04 -12.42
CA ARG A 63 8.31 -2.11 -12.32
C ARG A 63 9.21 -2.38 -11.10
N PHE A 64 8.64 -2.61 -9.94
CA PHE A 64 9.39 -2.60 -8.68
C PHE A 64 9.55 -3.98 -8.03
N HIS A 65 8.74 -4.98 -8.45
CA HIS A 65 8.71 -6.34 -7.89
C HIS A 65 8.33 -6.41 -6.40
N PHE A 66 7.53 -5.46 -5.94
CA PHE A 66 6.91 -5.42 -4.62
C PHE A 66 5.57 -4.64 -4.69
N PRO A 67 4.65 -4.81 -3.73
CA PRO A 67 3.35 -4.12 -3.73
C PRO A 67 3.49 -2.62 -3.47
N PHE A 68 2.53 -1.83 -3.97
CA PHE A 68 2.41 -0.42 -3.59
C PHE A 68 2.01 -0.30 -2.12
N ILE A 69 2.76 0.48 -1.34
CA ILE A 69 2.48 0.72 0.09
C ILE A 69 2.17 2.19 0.32
N ILE A 70 1.05 2.48 0.98
CA ILE A 70 0.67 3.80 1.46
C ILE A 70 -0.12 3.69 2.76
N CYS A 71 0.05 4.65 3.66
CA CYS A 71 -0.73 4.73 4.89
C CYS A 71 -2.16 5.22 4.58
N VAL A 72 -3.07 4.25 4.39
CA VAL A 72 -4.45 4.52 3.99
C VAL A 72 -5.24 5.38 4.99
N ARG A 73 -4.90 5.35 6.29
CA ARG A 73 -5.53 6.21 7.30
C ARG A 73 -5.27 7.71 7.08
N LEU A 74 -4.27 8.06 6.28
CA LEU A 74 -3.89 9.44 5.96
C LEU A 74 -4.26 9.83 4.53
N ASN A 75 -5.05 9.00 3.83
CA ASN A 75 -5.32 9.14 2.41
C ASN A 75 -6.76 8.76 2.06
N ASP A 76 -7.23 9.26 0.92
CA ASP A 76 -8.47 8.80 0.30
C ASP A 76 -8.16 8.09 -1.03
N LYS A 77 -9.15 7.41 -1.62
CA LYS A 77 -8.96 6.69 -2.88
C LYS A 77 -8.38 7.55 -4.02
N ASN A 78 -8.67 8.85 -4.07
CA ASN A 78 -8.18 9.74 -5.11
C ASN A 78 -6.71 10.09 -4.87
N SER A 79 -6.34 10.43 -3.62
CA SER A 79 -4.95 10.72 -3.26
C SER A 79 -4.08 9.47 -3.40
N ILE A 80 -4.62 8.28 -3.14
CA ILE A 80 -3.93 7.01 -3.37
C ILE A 80 -3.61 6.81 -4.86
N LEU A 81 -4.60 6.97 -5.75
CA LEU A 81 -4.38 6.83 -7.19
C LEU A 81 -3.34 7.84 -7.70
N ALA A 82 -3.44 9.10 -7.30
CA ALA A 82 -2.47 10.12 -7.65
C ALA A 82 -1.05 9.78 -7.13
N ALA A 83 -0.95 9.22 -5.92
CA ALA A 83 0.31 8.76 -5.36
C ALA A 83 0.90 7.58 -6.13
N MET A 84 0.08 6.63 -6.58
CA MET A 84 0.52 5.51 -7.42
C MET A 84 1.10 6.01 -8.75
N GLU A 85 0.40 6.92 -9.42
CA GLU A 85 0.85 7.50 -10.69
C GLU A 85 2.17 8.23 -10.54
N ARG A 86 2.28 9.12 -9.54
CA ARG A 86 3.53 9.85 -9.26
C ARG A 86 4.67 8.91 -8.91
N ARG A 87 4.46 7.95 -8.00
CA ARG A 87 5.53 7.06 -7.50
C ARG A 87 5.92 5.98 -8.51
N LEU A 88 5.07 5.70 -9.49
CA LEU A 88 5.48 4.92 -10.66
C LEU A 88 6.62 5.57 -11.42
N GLU A 89 6.90 6.86 -11.28
CA GLU A 89 8.03 7.52 -11.93
C GLU A 89 9.36 7.37 -11.16
N ASN A 90 9.31 6.97 -9.89
CA ASN A 90 10.46 6.89 -9.00
C ASN A 90 11.53 5.89 -9.49
N GLY A 91 12.77 6.12 -9.04
CA GLY A 91 13.82 5.10 -9.07
C GLY A 91 13.57 3.98 -8.05
N ARG A 92 14.08 2.77 -8.30
CA ARG A 92 13.83 1.61 -7.41
C ARG A 92 14.28 1.85 -5.96
N GLN A 93 15.44 2.47 -5.74
CA GLN A 93 15.95 2.76 -4.39
C GLN A 93 15.11 3.81 -3.66
N GLU A 94 14.74 4.88 -4.36
CA GLU A 94 13.82 5.90 -3.84
C GLU A 94 12.49 5.27 -3.43
N GLU A 95 11.98 4.36 -4.24
CA GLU A 95 10.70 3.73 -3.99
C GLU A 95 10.71 2.74 -2.83
N ILE A 96 11.82 2.03 -2.61
CA ILE A 96 12.02 1.24 -1.39
C ILE A 96 11.97 2.16 -0.16
N GLY A 97 12.65 3.30 -0.20
CA GLY A 97 12.63 4.29 0.87
C GLY A 97 11.21 4.80 1.16
N ALA A 98 10.48 5.20 0.11
CA ALA A 98 9.10 5.66 0.22
C ALA A 98 8.17 4.59 0.80
N ALA A 99 8.33 3.32 0.40
CA ALA A 99 7.55 2.22 0.97
C ALA A 99 7.81 2.03 2.46
N LEU A 100 9.08 2.08 2.90
CA LEU A 100 9.44 1.93 4.31
C LEU A 100 8.93 3.10 5.17
N GLU A 101 8.96 4.33 4.65
CA GLU A 101 8.36 5.49 5.33
C GLU A 101 6.86 5.30 5.56
N GLN A 102 6.14 4.81 4.54
CA GLN A 102 4.71 4.53 4.66
C GLN A 102 4.42 3.39 5.65
N ILE A 103 5.26 2.35 5.70
CA ILE A 103 5.15 1.29 6.71
C ILE A 103 5.36 1.87 8.11
N GLY A 104 6.32 2.79 8.27
CA GLY A 104 6.55 3.51 9.53
C GLY A 104 5.31 4.25 10.01
N GLU A 105 4.63 4.99 9.12
CA GLU A 105 3.37 5.69 9.45
C GLU A 105 2.25 4.71 9.83
N ILE A 106 2.11 3.59 9.11
CA ILE A 106 1.11 2.55 9.45
C ILE A 106 1.37 2.00 10.85
N VAL A 107 2.62 1.63 11.14
CA VAL A 107 3.00 1.09 12.46
C VAL A 107 2.78 2.13 13.55
N ARG A 108 3.19 3.39 13.34
CA ARG A 108 2.97 4.47 14.31
C ARG A 108 1.50 4.63 14.66
N LEU A 109 0.63 4.72 13.65
CA LEU A 109 -0.81 4.87 13.86
C LEU A 109 -1.46 3.66 14.52
N ARG A 110 -0.97 2.45 14.29
CA ARG A 110 -1.41 1.23 15.00
C ARG A 110 -1.01 1.23 16.47
N LEU A 111 0.15 1.80 16.81
CA LEU A 111 0.59 1.94 18.19
C LEU A 111 -0.19 3.03 18.94
N GLU A 112 -0.56 4.12 18.25
CA GLU A 112 -1.36 5.21 18.81
C GLU A 112 -2.83 4.80 19.03
N ASP A 113 -3.40 4.00 18.12
CA ASP A 113 -4.75 3.45 18.23
C ASP A 113 -4.75 1.91 18.19
N PRO A 114 -4.46 1.26 19.34
CA PRO A 114 -4.55 -0.19 19.48
C PRO A 114 -6.03 -0.61 19.49
N THR A 115 -6.61 -0.78 18.31
CA THR A 115 -8.00 -1.21 18.08
C THR A 115 -8.14 -2.72 17.89
#